data_AF-A0AAE0TPF8-F1
#
_entry.id   AF-A0AAE0TPF8-F1
#
_cell.length_a   1.000
_cell.length_b   1.000
_cell.length_c   1.000
_cell.angle_alpha   90.00
_cell.angle_beta   90.00
_cell.angle_gamma   90.00
#
_symmetry.space_group_name_H-M   'P 1'
#
loop_
_entity.id
_entity.type
_entity.pdbx_description
1 polymer ?
#
loop_
_entity_poly.entity_id
_entity_poly.type
_entity_poly.pdbx_seq_one_letter_code
_entity_poly.pdbx_strand_id
1 'polypeptide(L)'
;MASTFHNIDPASNNSNSNRKTKLRPSAIDVDEPPPCKILKLASNHVDSRSASELTPDEAQDTIGIEPQVLVFRYRGHGWAFDLHTGLSDRGSYQLGVWQTEIRHDDDRQEEVWVRRGKKP
;
A
#
# COMPACT_ATOMS: atom_id res chain seq x y z
N MET A 1 18.97 2.07 13.65
CA MET A 1 18.71 1.90 12.20
C MET A 1 17.60 2.88 11.85
N ALA A 2 17.96 4.01 11.22
CA ALA A 2 16.97 5.01 10.83
C ALA A 2 16.21 4.47 9.61
N SER A 3 14.89 4.49 9.70
CA SER A 3 13.98 3.95 8.68
C SER A 3 14.05 4.82 7.41
N THR A 4 14.65 4.33 6.32
CA THR A 4 14.85 5.04 5.03
C THR A 4 13.57 5.17 4.19
N PHE A 5 12.41 5.42 4.81
CA PHE A 5 11.21 5.70 4.03
C PHE A 5 11.21 7.18 3.62
N HIS A 6 11.15 7.42 2.32
CA HIS A 6 10.92 8.76 1.77
C HIS A 6 9.55 9.27 2.19
N ASN A 7 9.47 10.56 2.52
CA ASN A 7 8.23 11.19 2.96
C ASN A 7 7.40 11.62 1.75
N ILE A 8 6.14 11.23 1.71
CA ILE A 8 5.18 11.67 0.70
C ILE A 8 4.55 12.98 1.17
N ASP A 9 4.76 14.05 0.41
CA ASP A 9 4.17 15.36 0.67
C ASP A 9 3.12 15.72 -0.39
N PRO A 10 2.00 16.37 0.01
CA PRO A 10 1.00 16.83 -0.95
C PRO A 10 1.58 17.91 -1.88
N ALA A 11 1.16 17.92 -3.14
CA ALA A 11 1.54 18.99 -4.07
C ALA A 11 1.05 20.35 -3.54
N SER A 12 1.95 21.34 -3.49
CA SER A 12 1.71 22.65 -2.86
C SER A 12 0.68 23.54 -3.57
N ASN A 13 0.18 23.16 -4.74
CA ASN A 13 -0.58 24.02 -5.64
C ASN A 13 -2.11 23.89 -5.56
N ASN A 14 -2.68 23.19 -4.58
CA ASN A 14 -4.14 23.05 -4.47
C ASN A 14 -4.74 24.00 -3.43
N SER A 15 -5.22 25.16 -3.88
CA SER A 15 -6.01 26.12 -3.09
C SER A 15 -7.47 25.72 -2.90
N ASN A 16 -7.92 24.58 -3.43
CA ASN A 16 -9.29 24.11 -3.28
C ASN A 16 -9.43 23.07 -2.15
N SER A 17 -10.18 23.46 -1.12
CA SER A 17 -10.49 22.75 0.13
C SER A 17 -11.20 21.38 -0.03
N ASN A 18 -11.46 20.91 -1.25
CA ASN A 18 -12.04 19.58 -1.47
C ASN A 18 -10.93 18.53 -1.53
N ARG A 19 -10.61 18.00 -0.34
CA ARG A 19 -9.59 17.03 0.06
C ARG A 19 -9.52 15.74 -0.79
N LYS A 20 -9.05 15.85 -2.03
CA LYS A 20 -8.42 14.75 -2.76
C LYS A 20 -6.96 15.14 -2.93
N THR A 21 -6.09 14.55 -2.13
CA THR A 21 -4.65 14.78 -2.16
C THR A 21 -4.09 14.22 -3.46
N LYS A 22 -4.14 15.03 -4.51
CA LYS A 22 -3.47 14.73 -5.76
C LYS A 22 -1.99 14.65 -5.44
N LEU A 23 -1.44 13.44 -5.44
CA LEU A 23 -0.01 13.26 -5.33
C LEU A 23 0.63 14.02 -6.49
N ARG A 24 1.73 14.72 -6.22
CA ARG A 24 2.59 15.14 -7.31
C ARG A 24 2.94 13.85 -8.05
N PRO A 25 2.78 13.76 -9.38
CA PRO A 25 3.55 12.79 -10.13
C PRO A 25 5.00 13.28 -10.01
N SER A 26 5.61 13.08 -8.84
CA SER A 26 7.06 13.13 -8.73
C SER A 26 7.52 12.10 -9.72
N ALA A 27 8.35 12.56 -10.65
CA ALA A 27 9.04 11.77 -11.64
C ALA A 27 9.24 10.35 -11.10
N ILE A 28 8.68 9.38 -11.81
CA ILE A 28 9.11 8.00 -11.67
C ILE A 28 10.54 8.02 -12.22
N ASP A 29 11.49 8.50 -11.43
CA ASP A 29 12.89 8.17 -11.63
C ASP A 29 12.92 6.66 -11.40
N VAL A 30 13.09 5.91 -12.49
CA VAL A 30 13.02 4.45 -12.53
C VAL A 30 14.03 3.79 -11.56
N ASP A 31 14.99 4.58 -11.06
CA ASP A 31 16.03 4.20 -10.11
C ASP A 31 15.68 4.43 -8.62
N GLU A 32 14.67 5.22 -8.27
CA GLU A 32 14.32 5.47 -6.86
C GLU A 32 13.27 4.47 -6.36
N PRO A 33 13.51 3.76 -5.25
CA PRO A 33 12.55 2.79 -4.72
C PRO A 33 11.26 3.51 -4.30
N PRO A 34 10.10 2.86 -4.47
CA PRO A 34 8.81 3.45 -4.13
C PRO A 34 8.79 3.87 -2.64
N PRO A 35 8.10 4.97 -2.30
CA PRO A 35 8.06 5.52 -0.93
C PRO A 35 7.19 4.68 0.04
N CYS A 36 6.86 3.45 -0.34
CA CYS A 36 6.08 2.50 0.44
C CYS A 36 6.69 1.10 0.37
N LYS A 37 6.38 0.27 1.36
CA LYS A 37 6.81 -1.12 1.44
C LYS A 37 5.66 -2.01 1.88
N ILE A 38 5.63 -3.24 1.40
CA ILE A 38 4.72 -4.28 1.87
C ILE A 38 5.49 -5.19 2.80
N LEU A 39 4.95 -5.44 4.00
CA LEU A 39 5.58 -6.29 5.00
C LEU A 39 4.70 -7.50 5.29
N LYS A 40 5.30 -8.69 5.23
CA LYS A 40 4.72 -9.92 5.77
C LYS A 40 5.01 -9.99 7.27
N LEU A 41 3.99 -10.28 8.06
CA LEU A 41 4.12 -10.53 9.49
C LEU A 41 4.24 -12.04 9.75
N ALA A 42 5.11 -12.44 10.67
CA ALA A 42 5.17 -13.83 11.11
C ALA A 42 3.85 -14.21 11.80
N SER A 43 3.25 -15.35 11.40
CA SER A 43 2.01 -15.87 11.98
C SER A 43 2.15 -16.25 13.47
N ASN A 44 3.40 -16.46 13.92
CA ASN A 44 3.70 -16.91 15.27
C ASN A 44 3.95 -15.70 16.17
N HIS A 45 3.05 -15.48 17.12
CA HIS A 45 3.06 -14.38 18.11
C HIS A 45 4.30 -14.32 19.03
N VAL A 46 5.25 -15.27 18.92
CA VAL A 46 6.40 -15.37 19.83
C VAL A 46 7.49 -14.35 19.47
N ASP A 47 7.60 -13.95 18.20
CA ASP A 47 8.58 -12.97 17.74
C ASP A 47 7.89 -11.85 16.96
N SER A 48 7.17 -10.97 17.66
CA SER A 48 6.45 -9.79 17.11
C SER A 48 7.35 -8.77 16.38
N ARG A 49 8.61 -9.10 16.11
CA ARG A 49 9.65 -8.26 15.52
C ARG A 49 10.16 -8.76 14.17
N SER A 50 9.77 -9.94 13.70
CA SER A 50 10.18 -10.42 12.37
C SER A 50 9.12 -10.05 11.33
N ALA A 51 9.21 -8.84 10.80
CA ALA A 51 8.51 -8.43 9.59
C ALA A 51 9.50 -8.48 8.42
N SER A 52 9.13 -9.13 7.31
CA SER A 52 9.94 -9.21 6.11
C SER A 52 9.30 -8.41 4.98
N GLU A 53 10.09 -7.65 4.24
CA GLU A 53 9.63 -6.91 3.07
C GLU A 53 9.26 -7.89 1.94
N LEU A 54 8.12 -7.66 1.31
CA LEU A 54 7.65 -8.38 0.12
C LEU A 54 7.73 -7.48 -1.10
N THR A 55 8.07 -8.07 -2.23
CA THR A 55 7.83 -7.45 -3.53
C THR A 55 6.33 -7.40 -3.84
N PRO A 56 5.86 -6.51 -4.73
CA PRO A 56 4.46 -6.46 -5.13
C PRO A 56 3.92 -7.80 -5.66
N ASP A 57 4.74 -8.53 -6.43
CA ASP A 57 4.34 -9.82 -7.02
C ASP A 57 4.14 -10.88 -5.92
N GLU A 58 5.09 -11.00 -4.98
CA GLU A 58 4.96 -11.92 -3.84
C GLU A 58 3.77 -11.56 -2.93
N ALA A 59 3.54 -10.27 -2.74
CA ALA A 59 2.42 -9.79 -1.94
C ALA A 59 1.09 -10.23 -2.57
N GLN A 60 0.95 -10.09 -3.90
CA GLN A 60 -0.27 -10.42 -4.61
C GLN A 60 -0.69 -11.88 -4.43
N ASP A 61 0.27 -12.81 -4.42
CA ASP A 61 0.00 -14.24 -4.24
C ASP A 61 -0.37 -14.62 -2.79
N THR A 62 -0.06 -13.76 -1.82
CA THR A 62 -0.19 -14.06 -0.38
C THR A 62 -1.27 -13.23 0.33
N ILE A 63 -1.90 -12.27 -0.35
CA ILE A 63 -2.90 -11.37 0.25
C ILE A 63 -4.11 -12.17 0.74
N GLY A 64 -4.46 -11.99 2.02
CA GLY A 64 -5.59 -12.68 2.66
C GLY A 64 -5.30 -14.12 3.11
N ILE A 65 -4.13 -14.66 2.76
CA ILE A 65 -3.61 -15.93 3.29
C ILE A 65 -2.67 -15.62 4.46
N GLU A 66 -1.81 -14.61 4.29
CA GLU A 66 -0.83 -14.18 5.27
C GLU A 66 -1.11 -12.75 5.74
N PRO A 67 -0.85 -12.43 7.01
CA PRO A 67 -1.00 -11.08 7.52
C PRO A 67 0.04 -10.15 6.87
N GLN A 68 -0.44 -9.15 6.14
CA GLN A 68 0.38 -8.21 5.40
C GLN A 68 0.01 -6.77 5.70
N VAL A 69 1.03 -5.92 5.76
CA VAL A 69 0.89 -4.51 6.10
C VAL A 69 1.59 -3.63 5.06
N LEU A 70 0.88 -2.64 4.52
CA LEU A 70 1.43 -1.56 3.72
C LEU A 70 1.92 -0.44 4.63
N VAL A 71 3.21 -0.10 4.52
CA VAL A 71 3.83 0.96 5.31
C VAL A 71 4.33 2.09 4.41
N PHE A 72 4.03 3.33 4.76
CA PHE A 72 4.54 4.52 4.07
C PHE A 72 4.65 5.72 5.02
N ARG A 73 5.37 6.77 4.61
CA ARG A 73 5.41 8.04 5.33
C ARG A 73 4.64 9.11 4.57
N TYR A 74 3.72 9.79 5.25
CA TYR A 74 2.92 10.86 4.68
C TYR A 74 2.90 12.07 5.64
N ARG A 75 3.27 13.25 5.11
CA ARG A 75 3.36 14.52 5.86
C ARG A 75 4.17 14.41 7.16
N GLY A 76 5.29 13.70 7.10
CA GLY A 76 6.20 13.48 8.22
C GLY A 76 5.81 12.33 9.14
N HIS A 77 4.63 11.73 8.97
CA HIS A 77 4.12 10.67 9.83
C HIS A 77 4.19 9.30 9.15
N GLY A 78 4.63 8.28 9.89
CA GLY A 78 4.50 6.88 9.44
C GLY A 78 3.04 6.42 9.52
N TRP A 79 2.62 5.63 8.54
CA TRP A 79 1.32 4.99 8.47
C TRP A 79 1.49 3.52 8.12
N ALA A 80 0.69 2.67 8.73
CA ALA A 80 0.62 1.25 8.42
C ALA A 80 -0.84 0.83 8.25
N PHE A 81 -1.10 0.05 7.21
CA PHE A 81 -2.44 -0.47 6.92
C PHE A 81 -2.40 -1.96 6.63
N ASP A 82 -3.29 -2.72 7.26
CA ASP A 82 -3.52 -4.11 6.92
C ASP A 82 -4.09 -4.20 5.49
N LEU A 83 -3.43 -4.94 4.60
CA LEU A 83 -3.81 -4.99 3.18
C LEU A 83 -5.11 -5.75 2.92
N HIS A 84 -5.52 -6.64 3.82
CA HIS A 84 -6.73 -7.44 3.66
C HIS A 84 -7.99 -6.66 4.09
N THR A 85 -7.89 -5.90 5.18
CA THR A 85 -9.02 -5.22 5.84
C THR A 85 -9.03 -3.70 5.63
N GLY A 86 -7.88 -3.13 5.26
CA GLY A 86 -7.67 -1.69 5.15
C GLY A 86 -7.55 -0.98 6.51
N LEU A 87 -7.52 -1.70 7.63
CA LEU A 87 -7.44 -1.09 8.96
C LEU A 87 -6.06 -0.43 9.19
N SER A 88 -6.09 0.78 9.74
CA SER A 88 -4.90 1.54 10.13
C SER A 88 -4.30 1.02 11.44
N ASP A 89 -2.99 1.15 11.61
CA ASP A 89 -2.31 1.04 12.90
C ASP A 89 -2.73 2.13 13.90
N ARG A 90 -3.32 3.23 13.39
CA ARG A 90 -3.69 4.41 14.16
C ARG A 90 -5.17 4.73 14.07
N GLY A 91 -5.81 4.73 15.24
CA GLY A 91 -7.17 5.21 15.43
C GLY A 91 -8.20 4.41 14.63
N SER A 92 -9.29 5.08 14.23
CA SER A 92 -10.39 4.46 13.47
C SER A 92 -10.27 4.68 11.96
N TYR A 93 -9.08 5.06 11.45
CA TYR A 93 -8.89 5.21 10.01
C TYR A 93 -8.91 3.85 9.32
N GLN A 94 -9.66 3.76 8.23
CA GLN A 94 -9.74 2.55 7.41
C GLN A 94 -9.75 2.94 5.93
N LEU A 95 -8.85 2.33 5.15
CA LEU A 95 -8.83 2.46 3.70
C LEU A 95 -9.91 1.56 3.08
N GLY A 96 -10.48 2.02 1.96
CA GLY A 96 -11.34 1.17 1.16
C GLY A 96 -10.51 0.13 0.42
N VAL A 97 -10.81 -1.15 0.62
CA VAL A 97 -10.16 -2.26 -0.07
C VAL A 97 -10.86 -2.51 -1.42
N TRP A 98 -10.05 -2.75 -2.44
CA TRP A 98 -10.49 -3.05 -3.80
C TRP A 98 -10.07 -4.46 -4.14
N GLN A 99 -10.97 -5.19 -4.81
CA GLN A 99 -10.63 -6.50 -5.34
C GLN A 99 -10.08 -6.32 -6.75
N THR A 100 -8.95 -6.96 -7.00
CA THR A 100 -8.27 -6.98 -8.29
C THR A 100 -8.44 -8.33 -8.96
N GLU A 101 -8.44 -8.36 -10.28
CA GLU A 101 -8.50 -9.57 -11.11
C GLU A 101 -7.61 -9.33 -12.32
N ILE A 102 -6.63 -10.21 -12.55
CA ILE A 102 -5.83 -10.20 -13.78
C ILE A 102 -6.59 -11.05 -14.81
N ARG A 103 -6.88 -10.46 -15.97
CA ARG A 103 -7.46 -11.17 -17.11
C ARG A 103 -6.43 -11.21 -18.23
N HIS A 104 -6.30 -12.39 -18.83
CA HIS A 104 -5.51 -12.58 -20.05
C HIS A 104 -6.47 -12.58 -21.23
N ASP A 105 -6.26 -11.69 -22.17
CA ASP A 105 -6.89 -11.78 -23.48
C ASP A 105 -6.07 -12.70 -24.40
N ASP A 106 -6.71 -13.32 -25.39
CA ASP A 106 -6.06 -14.23 -26.35
C ASP A 106 -4.91 -13.51 -27.10
N ASP A 107 -4.93 -12.18 -27.17
CA ASP A 107 -3.88 -11.32 -27.76
C ASP A 107 -2.69 -11.01 -26.80
N ARG A 108 -2.51 -11.77 -25.71
CA ARG A 108 -1.42 -11.62 -24.71
C ARG A 108 -1.34 -10.28 -23.99
N GLN A 109 -2.43 -9.50 -23.98
CA GLN A 109 -2.50 -8.29 -23.18
C GLN A 109 -2.98 -8.66 -21.77
N GLU A 110 -2.21 -8.27 -20.77
CA GLU A 110 -2.57 -8.44 -19.36
C GLU A 110 -3.41 -7.24 -18.93
N GLU A 111 -4.67 -7.49 -18.62
CA GLU A 111 -5.59 -6.47 -18.13
C GLU A 111 -5.82 -6.62 -16.63
N VAL A 112 -5.64 -5.52 -15.88
CA VAL A 112 -5.95 -5.47 -14.46
C VAL A 112 -7.33 -4.86 -14.25
N TRP A 113 -8.27 -5.69 -13.80
CA TRP A 113 -9.62 -5.29 -13.46
C TRP A 113 -9.72 -4.97 -11.98
N VAL A 114 -10.25 -3.80 -11.64
CA VAL A 114 -10.44 -3.35 -10.26
C VAL A 114 -11.91 -3.14 -9.95
N ARG A 115 -12.40 -3.76 -8.87
CA ARG A 115 -13.77 -3.58 -8.37
C ARG A 115 -13.75 -3.17 -6.92
N ARG A 116 -14.65 -2.25 -6.55
CA ARG A 116 -14.78 -1.83 -5.16
C ARG A 116 -15.27 -3.02 -4.34
N GLY A 117 -14.54 -3.38 -3.29
CA GLY A 117 -15.04 -4.35 -2.32
C GLY A 117 -16.35 -3.87 -1.72
N LYS A 118 -17.28 -4.78 -1.44
CA LYS A 118 -18.43 -4.44 -0.59
C LYS A 118 -17.89 -4.12 0.80
N LYS A 119 -18.39 -3.03 1.40
CA LYS A 119 -18.21 -2.86 2.85
C LYS A 119 -18.93 -4.04 3.52
N PRO A 120 -18.31 -4.70 4.51
CA PRO A 120 -19.03 -5.67 5.34
C PRO A 120 -20.25 -5.01 6.00
#